data_AF-A0A9J5XDF8-F1
#
_entry.id   AF-A0A9J5XDF8-F1
#
_cell.length_a   1.000
_cell.length_b   1.000
_cell.length_c   1.000
_cell.angle_alpha   90.00
_cell.angle_beta   90.00
_cell.angle_gamma   90.00
#
_symmetry.space_group_name_H-M   'P 1'
#
loop_
_entity.id
_entity.type
_entity.pdbx_description
1 polymer ?
#
loop_
_entity_poly.entity_id
_entity_poly.type
_entity_poly.pdbx_seq_one_letter_code
_entity_poly.pdbx_strand_id
1 'polypeptide(L)'
;MGNWENNQDALQMFILYFLHTFILAQTGDSSIFVNEFLMVEDGRYQVYPWGQIAFTKLMDSLRQDFNLSKQLYWLYGMPYSLNVWTYEFSSQLNPEIAVKEQNVIPRICNWRVVALKPKFEMLMTSIFQENACSNIVPTPEELAAFDLPEDEHDPPSSPTQYLSIPR
;
A
#
# COMPACT_ATOMS: atom_id res chain seq x y z
N MET A 1 14.99 13.68 25.84
CA MET A 1 13.65 13.86 25.23
C MET A 1 13.40 15.35 25.19
N GLY A 2 13.42 15.94 23.99
CA GLY A 2 13.35 17.40 23.82
C GLY A 2 11.95 17.93 24.13
N ASN A 3 11.88 19.08 24.81
CA ASN A 3 10.67 19.87 24.94
C ASN A 3 10.29 20.39 23.55
N TRP A 4 9.14 19.98 23.03
CA TRP A 4 8.54 20.60 21.86
C TRP A 4 7.90 21.92 22.30
N GLU A 5 8.68 22.99 22.31
CA GLU A 5 8.19 24.34 22.70
C GLU A 5 7.19 24.90 21.68
N ASN A 6 7.06 24.28 20.49
CA ASN A 6 6.19 24.69 19.41
C ASN A 6 5.43 23.49 18.79
N ASN A 7 4.10 23.56 18.79
CA ASN A 7 3.22 22.53 18.19
C ASN A 7 3.44 22.37 16.68
N GLN A 8 3.91 23.41 16.00
CA GLN A 8 4.19 23.37 14.56
C GLN A 8 5.39 22.48 14.24
N ASP A 9 6.48 22.61 14.98
CA ASP A 9 7.69 21.80 14.76
C ASP A 9 7.40 20.32 15.02
N ALA A 10 6.60 20.02 16.05
CA ALA A 10 6.13 18.67 16.34
C ALA A 10 5.29 18.09 15.17
N LEU A 11 4.41 18.90 14.58
CA LEU A 11 3.61 18.49 13.42
C LEU A 11 4.48 18.24 12.18
N GLN A 12 5.44 19.12 11.89
CA GLN A 12 6.36 18.96 10.77
C GLN A 12 7.21 17.68 10.91
N MET A 13 7.71 17.42 12.13
CA MET A 13 8.44 16.20 12.43
C MET A 13 7.55 14.96 12.32
N PHE A 14 6.28 15.04 12.73
CA PHE A 14 5.31 13.96 12.55
C PHE A 14 5.05 13.68 11.06
N ILE A 15 4.90 14.72 10.22
CA ILE A 15 4.71 14.57 8.77
C ILE A 15 5.92 13.86 8.14
N LEU A 16 7.13 14.31 8.46
CA LEU A 16 8.36 13.64 7.99
C LEU A 16 8.43 12.19 8.44
N TYR A 17 8.20 11.93 9.72
CA TYR A 17 8.16 10.58 10.25
C TYR A 17 7.14 9.71 9.51
N PHE A 18 5.94 10.23 9.25
CA PHE A 18 4.89 9.53 8.52
C PHE A 18 5.30 9.20 7.08
N LEU A 19 5.85 10.19 6.35
CA LEU A 19 6.30 10.00 4.97
C LEU A 19 7.41 8.96 4.87
N HIS A 20 8.47 9.09 5.67
CA HIS A 20 9.61 8.19 5.58
C HIS A 20 9.30 6.79 6.11
N THR A 21 8.53 6.68 7.20
CA THR A 21 8.25 5.38 7.84
C THR A 21 7.08 4.66 7.21
N PHE A 22 5.94 5.33 6.99
CA PHE A 22 4.72 4.67 6.53
C PHE A 22 4.60 4.66 5.01
N ILE A 23 4.88 5.79 4.35
CA ILE A 23 4.71 5.92 2.90
C ILE A 23 5.89 5.29 2.15
N LEU A 24 7.12 5.56 2.58
CA LEU A 24 8.32 5.06 1.91
C LEU A 24 8.86 3.76 2.51
N ALA A 25 8.41 3.37 3.70
CA ALA A 25 8.90 2.20 4.44
C ALA A 25 10.43 2.17 4.60
N GLN A 26 11.02 3.33 4.84
CA GLN A 26 12.44 3.46 5.08
C GLN A 26 12.82 2.97 6.47
N THR A 27 14.01 2.39 6.59
CA THR A 27 14.60 1.94 7.86
C THR A 27 15.38 3.08 8.52
N GLY A 28 15.67 2.94 9.81
CA GLY A 28 16.29 3.99 10.64
C GLY A 28 17.66 4.50 10.17
N ASP A 29 18.31 3.81 9.24
CA ASP A 29 19.59 4.23 8.65
C ASP A 29 19.43 5.14 7.42
N SER A 30 18.19 5.37 6.96
CA SER A 30 17.92 6.20 5.78
C SER A 30 18.05 7.68 6.12
N SER A 31 18.91 8.39 5.40
CA SER A 31 19.04 9.84 5.53
C SER A 31 17.83 10.55 4.93
N ILE A 32 17.20 11.43 5.72
CA ILE A 32 16.20 12.40 5.23
C ILE A 32 16.96 13.57 4.61
N PHE A 33 16.63 13.94 3.38
CA PHE A 33 17.30 15.06 2.73
C PHE A 33 16.78 16.40 3.28
N VAL A 34 17.67 17.39 3.40
CA VAL A 34 17.29 18.75 3.86
C VAL A 34 16.19 19.36 3.00
N ASN A 35 16.13 19.01 1.71
CA ASN A 35 15.07 19.50 0.82
C ASN A 35 13.67 18.98 1.19
N GLU A 36 13.55 17.75 1.72
CA GLU A 36 12.30 17.15 2.18
C GLU A 36 11.85 17.83 3.47
N PHE A 37 12.79 18.15 4.35
CA PHE A 37 12.53 18.96 5.53
C PHE A 37 11.97 20.35 5.17
N LEU A 38 12.67 21.08 4.28
CA LEU A 38 12.22 22.40 3.82
C LEU A 38 10.86 22.34 3.11
N MET A 39 10.59 21.26 2.37
CA MET A 39 9.31 21.02 1.69
C MET A 39 8.15 20.80 2.66
N VAL A 40 8.42 20.23 3.83
CA VAL A 40 7.43 20.10 4.90
C VAL A 40 7.22 21.44 5.61
N GLU A 41 8.29 22.21 5.83
CA GLU A 41 8.19 23.55 6.43
C GLU A 41 7.37 24.53 5.59
N ASP A 42 7.57 24.54 4.27
CA ASP A 42 6.89 25.46 3.36
C ASP A 42 5.57 24.93 2.78
N GLY A 43 5.14 23.74 3.20
CA GLY A 43 3.86 23.14 2.82
C GLY A 43 3.82 22.48 1.44
N ARG A 44 4.89 22.55 0.64
CA ARG A 44 4.94 21.93 -0.70
C ARG A 44 4.77 20.41 -0.66
N TYR A 45 4.97 19.77 0.50
CA TYR A 45 4.80 18.33 0.67
C TYR A 45 3.40 17.84 0.28
N GLN A 46 2.36 18.68 0.36
CA GLN A 46 0.97 18.31 0.06
C GLN A 46 0.74 18.00 -1.43
N VAL A 47 1.47 18.67 -2.32
CA VAL A 47 1.36 18.49 -3.78
C VAL A 47 2.51 17.68 -4.36
N TYR A 48 3.46 17.26 -3.51
CA TYR A 48 4.59 16.45 -3.94
C TYR A 48 4.13 15.01 -4.24
N PRO A 49 4.66 14.35 -5.29
CA PRO A 49 4.14 13.08 -5.78
C PRO A 49 4.62 11.88 -4.94
N TRP A 50 4.43 11.93 -3.61
CA TRP A 50 4.84 10.87 -2.68
C TRP A 50 4.31 9.50 -3.08
N GLY A 51 3.06 9.43 -3.56
CA GLY A 51 2.45 8.19 -4.02
C GLY A 51 3.19 7.56 -5.20
N GLN A 52 3.59 8.35 -6.21
CA GLN A 52 4.33 7.84 -7.37
C GLN A 52 5.73 7.37 -6.98
N ILE A 53 6.40 8.12 -6.08
CA ILE A 53 7.72 7.75 -5.57
C ILE A 53 7.64 6.46 -4.75
N ALA A 54 6.66 6.35 -3.85
CA ALA A 54 6.43 5.15 -3.06
C ALA A 54 6.09 3.95 -3.94
N PHE A 55 5.29 4.14 -4.99
CA PHE A 55 4.93 3.06 -5.91
C PHE A 55 6.14 2.58 -6.71
N THR A 56 6.95 3.52 -7.21
CA THR A 56 8.19 3.19 -7.91
C THR A 56 9.13 2.39 -7.01
N LYS A 57 9.32 2.84 -5.75
CA LYS A 57 10.11 2.09 -4.76
C LYS A 57 9.55 0.70 -4.48
N LEU A 58 8.23 0.56 -4.42
CA LEU A 58 7.57 -0.74 -4.26
C LEU A 58 7.87 -1.66 -5.43
N MET A 59 7.68 -1.19 -6.67
CA MET A 59 7.96 -1.97 -7.87
C MET A 59 9.43 -2.34 -8.00
N ASP A 60 10.34 -1.40 -7.70
CA ASP A 60 11.77 -1.68 -7.67
C ASP A 60 12.11 -2.70 -6.59
N SER A 61 11.50 -2.59 -5.41
CA SER A 61 11.66 -3.57 -4.36
C SER A 61 11.10 -4.92 -4.77
N LEU A 62 9.99 -5.05 -5.49
CA LEU A 62 9.44 -6.34 -5.93
C LEU A 62 10.23 -6.99 -7.07
N ARG A 63 10.93 -6.20 -7.88
CA ARG A 63 11.72 -6.66 -9.03
C ARG A 63 13.13 -7.12 -8.67
N GLN A 64 13.60 -6.89 -7.45
CA GLN A 64 14.89 -7.40 -7.02
C GLN A 64 14.87 -8.94 -7.00
N ASP A 65 16.00 -9.56 -7.40
CA ASP A 65 16.11 -11.01 -7.40
C ASP A 65 15.87 -11.57 -5.99
N PHE A 66 14.83 -12.38 -5.85
CA PHE A 66 14.54 -13.09 -4.62
C PHE A 66 15.66 -14.09 -4.35
N ASN A 67 16.54 -13.73 -3.43
CA ASN A 67 17.54 -14.66 -2.95
C ASN A 67 16.87 -15.64 -1.98
N LEU A 68 16.54 -16.84 -2.46
CA LEU A 68 15.93 -17.93 -1.68
C LEU A 68 16.73 -18.30 -0.40
N SER A 69 18.03 -17.98 -0.32
CA SER A 69 18.82 -18.16 0.90
C SER A 69 18.55 -17.10 1.97
N LYS A 70 18.10 -15.90 1.56
CA LYS A 70 17.63 -14.85 2.48
C LYS A 70 16.16 -15.12 2.77
N GLN A 71 15.89 -15.78 3.89
CA GLN A 71 14.53 -16.12 4.34
C GLN A 71 13.63 -14.90 4.65
N LEU A 72 14.13 -13.67 4.48
CA LEU A 72 13.45 -12.42 4.77
C LEU A 72 13.64 -11.47 3.59
N TYR A 73 12.53 -10.89 3.15
CA TYR A 73 12.47 -9.90 2.09
C TYR A 73 11.88 -8.61 2.63
N TRP A 74 12.54 -7.47 2.39
CA TRP A 74 12.05 -6.18 2.82
C TRP A 74 11.40 -5.47 1.63
N LEU A 75 10.13 -5.11 1.78
CA LEU A 75 9.42 -4.29 0.80
C LEU A 75 9.59 -2.83 1.17
N TYR A 76 10.07 -2.04 0.22
CA TYR A 76 10.14 -0.59 0.32
C TYR A 76 8.96 0.01 -0.43
N GLY A 77 8.50 1.20 -0.04
CA GLY A 77 7.38 1.84 -0.73
C GLY A 77 6.02 1.20 -0.38
N MET A 78 5.14 2.03 0.18
CA MET A 78 3.73 1.76 0.53
C MET A 78 3.32 0.30 0.82
N PRO A 79 4.05 -0.46 1.68
CA PRO A 79 3.76 -1.88 1.90
C PRO A 79 2.42 -2.10 2.59
N TYR A 80 1.97 -1.13 3.39
CA TYR A 80 0.63 -1.17 4.00
C TYR A 80 -0.48 -1.03 2.95
N SER A 81 -0.30 -0.17 1.95
CA SER A 81 -1.25 -0.07 0.84
C SER A 81 -1.32 -1.38 0.06
N LEU A 82 -0.18 -2.06 -0.12
CA LEU A 82 -0.15 -3.41 -0.72
C LEU A 82 -0.92 -4.43 0.12
N ASN A 83 -0.78 -4.41 1.46
CA ASN A 83 -1.56 -5.29 2.33
C ASN A 83 -3.07 -5.05 2.19
N VAL A 84 -3.51 -3.79 2.25
CA VAL A 84 -4.92 -3.43 2.09
C VAL A 84 -5.43 -3.83 0.71
N TRP A 85 -4.63 -3.58 -0.34
CA TRP A 85 -4.95 -4.03 -1.70
C TRP A 85 -5.15 -5.54 -1.76
N THR A 86 -4.25 -6.31 -1.14
CA THR A 86 -4.33 -7.77 -1.10
C THR A 86 -5.62 -8.25 -0.40
N TYR A 87 -6.02 -7.58 0.69
CA TYR A 87 -7.22 -7.95 1.46
C TYR A 87 -8.52 -7.59 0.75
N GLU A 88 -8.56 -6.43 0.07
CA GLU A 88 -9.74 -5.97 -0.65
C GLU A 88 -9.92 -6.68 -2.00
N PHE A 89 -8.83 -7.13 -2.62
CA PHE A 89 -8.84 -7.84 -3.91
C PHE A 89 -9.20 -9.34 -3.78
N SER A 90 -8.95 -9.92 -2.61
CA SER A 90 -9.26 -11.32 -2.30
C SER A 90 -10.75 -11.48 -1.99
N SER A 91 -11.47 -12.26 -2.81
CA SER A 91 -12.90 -12.55 -2.59
C SER A 91 -13.16 -13.37 -1.33
N GLN A 92 -12.23 -14.24 -0.95
CA GLN A 92 -12.26 -15.02 0.29
C GLN A 92 -10.92 -14.89 1.02
N LEU A 93 -10.84 -13.94 1.94
CA LEU A 93 -9.69 -13.82 2.84
C LEU A 93 -9.88 -14.74 4.05
N ASN A 94 -8.88 -15.57 4.35
CA ASN A 94 -8.90 -16.39 5.56
C ASN A 94 -8.90 -15.48 6.81
N PRO A 95 -9.90 -15.58 7.71
CA PRO A 95 -10.01 -14.72 8.89
C PRO A 95 -8.87 -14.88 9.90
N GLU A 96 -8.06 -15.94 9.78
CA GLU A 96 -6.82 -16.08 10.55
C GLU A 96 -5.74 -15.08 10.11
N ILE A 97 -5.83 -14.54 8.89
CA ILE A 97 -4.88 -13.55 8.34
C ILE A 97 -5.32 -12.15 8.72
N ALA A 98 -6.49 -11.72 8.25
CA ALA A 98 -7.08 -10.43 8.58
C ALA A 98 -8.61 -10.49 8.51
N VAL A 99 -9.26 -9.60 9.25
CA VAL A 99 -10.71 -9.47 9.30
C VAL A 99 -11.08 -8.03 8.97
N LYS A 100 -12.11 -7.86 8.14
CA LYS A 100 -12.72 -6.55 7.87
C LYS A 100 -13.67 -6.22 9.02
N GLU A 101 -13.35 -5.17 9.77
CA GLU A 101 -14.11 -4.75 10.96
C GLU A 101 -15.06 -3.58 10.66
N GLN A 102 -14.71 -2.78 9.66
CA GLN A 102 -15.42 -1.56 9.33
C GLN A 102 -15.52 -1.39 7.81
N ASN A 103 -16.26 -0.38 7.39
CA ASN A 103 -16.36 0.02 5.99
C ASN A 103 -16.36 1.56 5.88
N VAL A 104 -15.29 2.17 6.39
CA VAL A 104 -15.02 3.61 6.38
C VAL A 104 -13.95 3.98 5.35
N ILE A 105 -13.84 5.28 5.10
CA ILE A 105 -12.83 5.88 4.24
C ILE A 105 -11.78 6.54 5.15
N PRO A 106 -10.48 6.23 4.99
CA PRO A 106 -9.87 5.38 3.97
C PRO A 106 -9.91 3.88 4.30
N ARG A 107 -9.90 3.01 3.28
CA ARG A 107 -10.03 1.54 3.42
C ARG A 107 -8.99 0.88 4.34
N ILE A 108 -7.83 1.51 4.52
CA ILE A 108 -6.78 1.00 5.44
C ILE A 108 -7.29 0.87 6.89
N CYS A 109 -8.27 1.69 7.30
CA CYS A 109 -8.86 1.64 8.63
C CYS A 109 -9.86 0.48 8.81
N ASN A 110 -10.22 -0.22 7.73
CA ASN A 110 -11.24 -1.26 7.76
C ASN A 110 -10.73 -2.63 8.18
N TRP A 111 -9.42 -2.84 8.16
CA TRP A 111 -8.83 -4.16 8.32
C TRP A 111 -8.03 -4.28 9.61
N ARG A 112 -8.27 -5.37 10.34
CA ARG A 112 -7.42 -5.78 11.45
C ARG A 112 -6.66 -7.05 11.10
N VAL A 113 -5.33 -6.99 11.18
CA VAL A 113 -4.46 -8.14 11.02
C VAL A 113 -4.55 -9.02 12.26
N VAL A 114 -4.87 -10.31 12.06
CA VAL A 114 -5.02 -11.30 13.15
C VAL A 114 -3.71 -12.08 13.32
N ALA A 115 -3.13 -12.57 12.22
CA ALA A 115 -1.83 -13.22 12.25
C ALA A 115 -0.71 -12.19 12.28
N LEU A 116 -0.04 -12.02 13.44
CA LEU A 116 1.15 -11.18 13.56
C LEU A 116 2.29 -11.61 12.62
N LYS A 117 2.32 -12.89 12.22
CA LYS A 117 3.28 -13.48 11.27
C LYS A 117 2.57 -14.57 10.46
N PRO A 118 1.82 -14.22 9.40
CA PRO A 118 1.19 -15.22 8.57
C PRO A 118 2.27 -16.11 7.95
N LYS A 119 2.09 -17.43 8.04
CA LYS A 119 3.02 -18.37 7.41
C LYS A 119 2.87 -18.26 5.89
N PHE A 120 3.97 -18.45 5.18
CA PHE A 120 3.98 -18.49 3.72
C PHE A 120 2.88 -19.41 3.15
N GLU A 121 2.73 -20.61 3.72
CA GLU A 121 1.70 -21.57 3.32
C GLU A 121 0.27 -21.03 3.46
N MET A 122 -0.01 -20.25 4.51
CA MET A 122 -1.33 -19.64 4.71
C MET A 122 -1.64 -18.61 3.63
N LEU A 123 -0.65 -17.78 3.27
CA LEU A 123 -0.81 -16.79 2.20
C LEU A 123 -1.00 -17.47 0.84
N MET A 124 -0.22 -18.50 0.56
CA MET A 124 -0.30 -19.22 -0.72
C MET A 124 -1.66 -19.90 -0.90
N THR A 125 -2.12 -20.64 0.11
CA THR A 125 -3.37 -21.39 0.04
C THR A 125 -4.60 -20.49 0.02
N SER A 126 -4.61 -19.41 0.80
CA SER A 126 -5.75 -18.50 0.83
C SER A 126 -5.73 -17.49 -0.33
N ILE A 127 -4.72 -16.63 -0.40
CA ILE A 127 -4.74 -15.44 -1.27
C ILE A 127 -4.33 -15.81 -2.71
N PHE A 128 -3.29 -16.63 -2.88
CA PHE A 128 -2.64 -16.80 -4.20
C PHE A 128 -3.06 -18.05 -4.99
N GLN A 129 -3.78 -19.00 -4.37
CA GLN A 129 -4.21 -20.24 -5.04
C GLN A 129 -5.72 -20.30 -5.35
N GLU A 130 -6.59 -19.86 -4.44
CA GLU A 130 -8.03 -20.18 -4.50
C GLU A 130 -8.96 -18.99 -4.72
N ASN A 131 -8.45 -17.79 -5.00
CA ASN A 131 -9.29 -16.60 -5.06
C ASN A 131 -9.62 -16.12 -6.47
N ALA A 132 -10.92 -15.91 -6.70
CA ALA A 132 -11.37 -15.03 -7.78
C ALA A 132 -10.92 -13.60 -7.43
N CYS A 133 -10.22 -13.00 -8.37
CA CYS A 133 -9.44 -11.80 -8.25
C CYS A 133 -10.15 -10.67 -9.01
N SER A 134 -10.63 -9.66 -8.31
CA SER A 134 -11.38 -8.55 -8.91
C SER A 134 -10.71 -7.22 -8.61
N ASN A 135 -10.51 -6.39 -9.63
CA ASN A 135 -9.99 -5.04 -9.45
C ASN A 135 -10.79 -4.28 -8.39
N ILE A 136 -10.08 -3.52 -7.56
CA ILE A 136 -10.71 -2.64 -6.58
C ILE A 136 -11.37 -1.50 -7.34
N VAL A 137 -12.69 -1.38 -7.20
CA VAL A 137 -13.49 -0.29 -7.75
C VAL A 137 -13.85 0.67 -6.61
N PRO A 138 -13.71 1.99 -6.82
CA PRO A 138 -14.18 2.98 -5.85
C PRO A 138 -15.67 2.81 -5.55
N THR A 139 -16.07 2.91 -4.27
CA THR A 139 -17.50 2.98 -3.94
C THR A 139 -18.06 4.36 -4.28
N PRO A 140 -19.39 4.51 -4.43
CA PRO A 140 -19.99 5.83 -4.63
C PRO A 140 -19.62 6.85 -3.54
N GLU A 141 -19.49 6.39 -2.30
CA GLU A 141 -19.05 7.22 -1.18
C GLU A 141 -17.58 7.66 -1.33
N GLU A 142 -16.71 6.80 -1.86
CA GLU A 142 -15.31 7.14 -2.14
C GLU A 142 -15.19 8.12 -3.30
N LEU A 143 -15.97 7.93 -4.37
CA LEU A 143 -16.02 8.87 -5.50
C LEU A 143 -16.42 10.27 -5.02
N ALA A 144 -17.47 10.35 -4.18
CA ALA A 144 -17.94 11.60 -3.62
C ALA A 144 -16.97 12.22 -2.60
N ALA A 145 -16.30 11.41 -1.78
CA ALA A 145 -15.39 11.91 -0.74
C ALA A 145 -14.06 12.44 -1.31
N PHE A 146 -13.62 11.91 -2.45
CA PHE A 146 -12.33 12.23 -3.07
C PHE A 146 -12.45 13.03 -4.38
N ASP A 147 -13.66 13.44 -4.77
CA ASP A 147 -13.95 14.14 -6.02
C ASP A 147 -13.30 13.44 -7.24
N LEU A 148 -13.36 12.10 -7.27
CA LEU A 148 -12.74 11.31 -8.33
C LEU A 148 -13.57 11.38 -9.62
N PRO A 149 -12.93 11.41 -10.80
CA PRO A 149 -13.66 11.29 -12.05
C PRO A 149 -14.38 9.93 -12.09
N GLU A 150 -15.65 9.92 -12.52
CA GLU A 150 -16.32 8.68 -12.87
C GLU A 150 -15.57 8.05 -14.05
N ASP A 151 -14.87 6.95 -13.79
CA ASP A 151 -14.25 6.18 -14.86
C ASP A 151 -15.38 5.53 -15.68
N GLU A 152 -15.55 5.93 -16.94
CA GLU A 152 -16.32 5.16 -17.92
C GLU A 152 -15.55 3.86 -18.20
N HIS A 153 -15.60 2.92 -17.26
CA HIS A 153 -15.05 1.60 -17.48
C HIS A 153 -15.91 0.89 -18.53
N ASP A 154 -15.41 0.84 -19.78
CA ASP A 154 -15.88 -0.09 -20.79
C ASP A 154 -15.98 -1.49 -20.15
N PRO A 155 -17.11 -2.21 -20.29
CA PRO A 155 -17.26 -3.53 -19.72
C PRO A 155 -16.15 -4.45 -20.24
N PRO A 156 -15.69 -5.44 -19.44
CA PRO A 156 -14.65 -6.36 -19.88
C PRO A 156 -15.13 -7.01 -21.17
N SER A 157 -14.42 -6.72 -22.27
CA SER A 157 -14.63 -7.40 -23.53
C SER A 157 -14.44 -8.89 -23.28
N SER A 158 -15.41 -9.68 -23.75
CA SER A 158 -15.52 -11.13 -23.67
C SER A 158 -14.17 -11.86 -23.80
N PRO A 159 -14.02 -13.03 -23.15
CA PRO A 159 -12.71 -13.70 -23.06
C PRO A 159 -12.12 -13.95 -24.44
N THR A 160 -11.02 -13.26 -24.73
CA THR A 160 -10.17 -13.51 -25.89
C THR A 160 -9.72 -14.96 -25.82
N GLN A 161 -10.16 -15.77 -26.79
CA GLN A 161 -9.67 -17.13 -26.98
C GLN A 161 -8.14 -17.10 -27.03
N TYR A 162 -7.49 -17.74 -26.06
CA TYR A 162 -6.06 -17.97 -26.10
C TYR A 162 -5.73 -18.75 -27.38
N LEU A 163 -5.04 -18.08 -28.31
CA LEU A 163 -4.40 -18.70 -29.45
C LEU A 163 -3.34 -19.67 -28.95
N SER A 164 -3.58 -20.96 -29.20
CA SER A 164 -2.64 -22.05 -28.99
C SER A 164 -1.32 -21.77 -29.70
N ILE A 165 -0.22 -21.70 -28.96
CA ILE A 165 1.13 -21.69 -29.52
C ILE A 165 1.51 -23.17 -29.79
N PRO A 166 1.91 -23.56 -31.02
CA PRO A 166 2.35 -24.92 -31.30
C PRO A 166 3.67 -25.24 -30.60
N ARG A 167 3.84 -26.52 -30.25
CA ARG A 167 5.02 -27.10 -29.56
C ARG A 167 6.33 -26.88 -30.29
#